data_AF-A0A8T2LVY8-F1
#
_entry.id   AF-A0A8T2LVY8-F1
#
_cell.length_a   1.000
_cell.length_b   1.000
_cell.length_c   1.000
_cell.angle_alpha   90.00
_cell.angle_beta   90.00
_cell.angle_gamma   90.00
#
_symmetry.space_group_name_H-M   'P 1'
#
loop_
_entity.id
_entity.type
_entity.pdbx_description
1 polymer ?
#
loop_
_entity_poly.entity_id
_entity_poly.type
_entity_poly.pdbx_seq_one_letter_code
_entity_poly.pdbx_strand_id
1 'polypeptide(L)'
;DGDDVALHFNPLIGQKVTLSSFRNGKFSINFKTGSSDGDDVALHFNPLIGQKVTLSSFRNGKWESEESASAEPFTRGAPFTMFFAINTEGYEVCLY
;
A
#
# COMPACT_ATOMS: atom_id res chain seq x y z
N ASP A 1 14.10 14.48 9.71
CA ASP A 1 15.27 14.24 8.85
C ASP A 1 15.54 12.76 8.73
N GLY A 2 14.72 12.07 7.96
CA GLY A 2 14.95 10.69 7.57
C GLY A 2 14.51 10.60 6.13
N ASP A 3 15.48 10.49 5.23
CA ASP A 3 15.25 10.45 3.80
C ASP A 3 14.40 9.21 3.49
N ASP A 4 13.14 9.42 3.12
CA ASP A 4 12.31 8.35 2.57
C ASP A 4 12.94 7.97 1.21
N VAL A 5 13.61 6.82 1.19
CA VAL A 5 14.14 6.24 -0.05
C VAL A 5 12.94 5.76 -0.87
N ALA A 6 12.48 6.60 -1.79
CA ALA A 6 11.49 6.20 -2.78
C ALA A 6 12.15 5.22 -3.76
N LEU A 7 11.79 3.94 -3.69
CA LEU A 7 12.13 2.98 -4.74
C LEU A 7 11.23 3.24 -5.94
N HIS A 8 11.79 3.83 -7.00
CA HIS A 8 11.09 3.93 -8.28
C HIS A 8 11.10 2.56 -8.96
N PHE A 9 9.91 1.99 -9.14
CA PHE A 9 9.74 0.67 -9.74
C PHE A 9 8.62 0.70 -10.78
N ASN A 10 8.88 0.15 -11.96
CA ASN A 10 7.88 -0.10 -12.99
C ASN A 10 7.43 -1.56 -12.86
N PRO A 11 6.32 -1.87 -12.15
CA PRO A 11 5.90 -3.24 -11.97
C PRO A 11 5.47 -3.85 -13.31
N LEU A 12 6.17 -4.90 -13.73
CA LEU A 12 5.63 -5.85 -14.71
C LEU A 12 4.65 -6.79 -14.00
N ILE A 13 3.68 -7.32 -14.75
CA ILE A 13 2.75 -8.35 -14.26
C ILE A 13 3.53 -9.47 -13.56
N GLY A 14 3.19 -9.76 -12.29
CA GLY A 14 3.78 -10.85 -11.52
C GLY A 14 5.05 -10.52 -10.71
N GLN A 15 5.49 -9.26 -10.60
CA GLN A 15 6.64 -8.91 -9.76
C GLN A 15 6.29 -8.78 -8.27
N LYS A 16 7.07 -9.45 -7.42
CA LYS A 16 7.03 -9.36 -5.96
C LYS A 16 7.73 -8.08 -5.50
N VAL A 17 6.99 -7.15 -4.89
CA VAL A 17 7.55 -5.98 -4.22
C VAL A 17 7.56 -6.23 -2.72
N THR A 18 8.70 -6.05 -2.07
CA THR A 18 8.84 -6.11 -0.60
C THR A 18 9.20 -4.73 -0.10
N LEU A 19 8.26 -4.03 0.53
CA LEU A 19 8.46 -2.72 1.14
C LEU A 19 8.46 -2.87 2.65
N SER A 20 9.52 -2.41 3.31
CA SER A 20 9.75 -2.54 4.74
C SER A 20 9.96 -1.19 5.43
N SER A 21 9.21 -0.15 5.04
CA SER A 21 9.21 1.10 5.81
C SER A 21 8.26 0.98 7.01
N PHE A 22 8.83 0.70 8.18
CA PHE A 22 8.13 0.67 9.45
C PHE A 22 8.50 1.93 10.24
N ARG A 23 7.54 2.83 10.48
CA ARG A 23 7.71 3.93 11.43
C ARG A 23 6.69 3.80 12.54
N ASN A 24 7.16 3.63 13.78
CA ASN A 24 6.31 3.52 14.98
C ASN A 24 5.20 2.44 14.87
N GLY A 25 5.49 1.31 14.21
CA GLY A 25 4.52 0.23 14.01
C GLY A 25 3.41 0.56 13.02
N LYS A 26 3.61 1.56 12.15
CA LYS A 26 2.73 1.88 11.02
C LYS A 26 3.53 1.78 9.73
N PHE A 27 2.85 1.38 8.67
CA PHE A 27 3.36 1.43 7.31
C PHE A 27 2.19 1.67 6.36
N SER A 28 2.50 2.16 5.16
CA SER A 28 1.56 2.20 4.04
C SER A 28 2.30 1.86 2.76
N ILE A 29 1.57 1.40 1.75
CA ILE A 29 2.10 1.12 0.42
C ILE A 29 1.30 1.95 -0.58
N ASN A 30 2.01 2.75 -1.38
CA ASN A 30 1.42 3.65 -2.37
C ASN A 30 1.86 3.26 -3.77
N PHE A 31 0.90 3.05 -4.67
CA PHE A 31 1.15 2.99 -6.10
C PHE A 31 0.88 4.37 -6.68
N LYS A 32 1.94 5.15 -6.86
CA LYS A 32 1.87 6.52 -7.36
C LYS A 32 1.95 6.54 -8.89
N THR A 33 1.30 7.52 -9.49
CA THR A 33 1.36 7.79 -10.94
C THR A 33 2.64 8.51 -11.35
N GLY A 34 3.38 9.06 -10.37
CA GLY A 34 4.67 9.69 -10.54
C GLY A 34 5.45 9.78 -9.23
N SER A 35 6.61 10.42 -9.29
CA SER A 35 7.56 10.47 -8.17
C SER A 35 7.37 11.64 -7.21
N SER A 36 6.62 12.66 -7.63
CA SER A 36 6.41 13.89 -6.85
C SER A 36 5.38 13.65 -5.76
N ASP A 37 5.48 14.34 -4.62
CA ASP A 37 4.54 14.19 -3.51
C ASP A 37 3.09 14.53 -3.87
N GLY A 38 2.89 15.41 -4.84
CA GLY A 38 1.57 15.80 -5.34
C GLY A 38 0.99 14.90 -6.43
N ASP A 39 1.72 13.88 -6.90
CA ASP A 39 1.23 12.98 -7.95
C ASP A 39 0.13 12.06 -7.40
N ASP A 40 -0.85 11.74 -8.25
CA ASP A 40 -1.99 10.90 -7.90
C ASP A 40 -1.53 9.53 -7.37
N VAL A 41 -2.30 8.99 -6.42
CA VAL A 41 -2.09 7.65 -5.84
C VAL A 41 -3.19 6.74 -6.36
N ALA A 42 -2.83 5.80 -7.23
CA ALA A 42 -3.76 4.82 -7.79
C ALA A 42 -4.24 3.80 -6.75
N LEU A 43 -3.38 3.48 -5.76
CA LEU A 43 -3.70 2.63 -4.62
C LEU A 43 -2.93 3.07 -3.38
N HIS A 44 -3.65 3.36 -2.31
CA HIS A 44 -3.12 3.57 -0.96
C HIS A 44 -3.56 2.41 -0.08
N PHE A 45 -2.61 1.53 0.26
CA PHE A 45 -2.81 0.45 1.21
C PHE A 45 -2.33 0.89 2.59
N ASN A 46 -3.22 0.89 3.58
CA ASN A 46 -2.92 1.40 4.93
C ASN A 46 -3.49 0.48 6.02
N PRO A 47 -2.71 -0.49 6.51
CA PRO A 47 -3.13 -1.36 7.59
C PRO A 47 -3.05 -0.64 8.94
N LEU A 48 -4.19 -0.62 9.63
CA LEU A 48 -4.25 -0.39 11.06
C LEU A 48 -4.07 -1.73 11.79
N ILE A 49 -2.82 -2.04 12.12
CA ILE A 49 -2.39 -3.31 12.74
C ILE A 49 -3.33 -3.70 13.90
N GLY A 50 -3.85 -4.92 13.85
CA GLY A 50 -4.78 -5.48 14.84
C GLY A 50 -6.23 -4.99 14.76
N GLN A 51 -6.59 -4.20 13.74
CA GLN A 51 -7.96 -3.69 13.56
C GLN A 51 -8.48 -3.92 12.14
N LYS A 52 -8.00 -3.16 11.17
CA LYS A 52 -8.49 -3.20 9.78
C LYS A 52 -7.44 -2.74 8.80
N VAL A 53 -7.60 -3.15 7.55
CA VAL A 53 -6.88 -2.61 6.40
C VAL A 53 -7.80 -1.63 5.71
N THR A 54 -7.29 -0.47 5.30
CA THR A 54 -8.00 0.41 4.38
C THR A 54 -7.30 0.51 3.03
N LEU A 55 -8.10 0.61 1.98
CA LEU A 55 -7.69 0.90 0.61
C LEU A 55 -8.36 2.21 0.18
N SER A 56 -7.63 3.08 -0.49
CA SER A 56 -8.20 4.30 -1.10
C SER A 56 -7.35 4.71 -2.31
N SER A 57 -7.78 5.75 -3.01
CA SER A 57 -7.03 6.40 -4.08
C SER A 57 -6.97 7.91 -3.81
N PHE A 58 -5.94 8.59 -4.33
CA PHE A 58 -5.82 10.04 -4.31
C PHE A 58 -5.79 10.54 -5.75
N ARG A 59 -6.80 11.32 -6.15
CA ARG A 59 -6.96 11.82 -7.52
C ARG A 59 -7.34 13.28 -7.51
N ASN A 60 -6.70 14.06 -8.37
CA ASN A 60 -6.99 15.49 -8.54
C ASN A 60 -6.96 16.27 -7.21
N GLY A 61 -5.98 15.97 -6.35
CA GLY A 61 -5.79 16.67 -5.08
C GLY A 61 -6.70 16.22 -3.94
N LYS A 62 -7.44 15.11 -4.07
CA LYS A 62 -8.38 14.63 -3.06
C LYS A 62 -8.34 13.12 -2.88
N TRP A 63 -8.55 12.67 -1.65
CA TRP A 63 -8.78 11.26 -1.33
C TRP A 63 -10.19 10.84 -1.75
N GLU A 64 -10.29 9.68 -2.38
CA GLU A 64 -11.54 9.01 -2.70
C GLU A 64 -12.04 8.17 -1.51
N SER A 65 -13.23 7.59 -1.63
CA SER A 65 -13.82 6.76 -0.57
C SER A 65 -12.93 5.58 -0.21
N GLU A 66 -12.93 5.22 1.07
CA GLU A 66 -12.17 4.08 1.57
C GLU A 66 -12.95 2.78 1.45
N GLU A 67 -12.27 1.71 1.03
CA GLU A 67 -12.71 0.33 1.23
C GLU A 67 -11.95 -0.26 2.43
N SER A 68 -12.57 -1.19 3.17
CA SER A 68 -11.92 -1.78 4.33
C SER A 68 -12.20 -3.26 4.54
N ALA A 69 -11.21 -3.97 5.04
CA ALA A 69 -11.28 -5.38 5.42
C ALA A 69 -10.63 -5.61 6.79
N SER A 70 -10.93 -6.75 7.43
CA SER A 70 -10.30 -7.13 8.71
C SER A 70 -8.78 -7.26 8.56
N ALA A 71 -8.01 -6.85 9.57
CA ALA A 71 -6.54 -6.90 9.57
C ALA A 71 -5.94 -8.17 10.17
N GLU A 72 -6.65 -9.31 10.12
CA GLU A 72 -6.22 -10.55 10.79
C GLU A 72 -4.77 -11.02 10.50
N PRO A 73 -4.15 -10.80 9.33
CA PRO A 73 -2.76 -11.21 9.12
C PRO A 73 -1.73 -10.23 9.71
N PHE A 74 -2.14 -9.01 10.12
CA PHE A 74 -1.23 -8.02 10.70
C PHE A 74 -1.18 -8.12 12.22
N THR A 75 -0.30 -9.00 12.70
CA THR A 75 0.05 -9.10 14.11
C THR A 75 1.36 -8.36 14.39
N ARG A 76 1.40 -7.54 15.45
CA ARG A 76 2.61 -6.81 15.83
C ARG A 76 3.77 -7.77 16.11
N GLY A 77 4.89 -7.56 15.42
CA GLY A 77 6.10 -8.37 15.58
C GLY A 77 6.08 -9.71 14.84
N ALA A 78 4.99 -10.05 14.15
CA ALA A 78 4.92 -11.23 13.30
C ALA A 78 5.27 -10.87 11.84
N PRO A 79 5.96 -11.75 11.11
CA PRO A 79 6.08 -11.61 9.67
C PRO A 79 4.70 -11.79 9.01
N PHE A 80 4.50 -11.13 7.87
CA PHE A 80 3.36 -11.33 7.00
C PHE A 80 3.84 -11.44 5.55
N THR A 81 3.07 -12.13 4.71
CA THR A 81 3.29 -12.11 3.26
C THR A 81 2.12 -11.43 2.59
N MET A 82 2.39 -10.57 1.62
CA MET A 82 1.36 -9.90 0.84
C MET A 82 1.66 -9.94 -0.65
N PHE A 83 0.59 -9.99 -1.43
CA PHE A 83 0.64 -9.90 -2.89
C PHE A 83 -0.36 -8.87 -3.38
N PHE A 84 0.08 -8.06 -4.33
CA PHE A 84 -0.78 -7.17 -5.10
C PHE A 84 -0.97 -7.78 -6.48
N ALA A 85 -2.20 -8.16 -6.81
CA ALA A 85 -2.55 -8.53 -8.16
C ALA A 85 -3.13 -7.30 -8.87
N ILE A 86 -2.53 -6.93 -10.00
CA ILE A 86 -2.97 -5.84 -10.84
C ILE A 86 -3.68 -6.48 -12.03
N ASN A 87 -4.98 -6.22 -12.18
CA ASN A 87 -5.79 -6.73 -13.27
C ASN A 87 -6.50 -5.57 -13.99
N THR A 88 -7.26 -5.86 -15.05
CA THR A 88 -7.97 -4.83 -15.82
C THR A 88 -9.13 -4.19 -15.06
N GLU A 89 -9.61 -4.84 -13.99
CA GLU A 89 -10.74 -4.39 -13.17
C GLU A 89 -10.28 -3.55 -11.96
N GLY A 90 -9.01 -3.68 -11.56
CA GLY A 90 -8.41 -2.92 -10.47
C GLY A 90 -7.25 -3.63 -9.78
N TYR A 91 -7.17 -3.42 -8.47
CA TYR A 91 -6.14 -3.98 -7.60
C TYR A 91 -6.78 -4.96 -6.60
N GLU A 92 -6.20 -6.15 -6.50
CA GLU A 92 -6.54 -7.09 -5.43
C GLU A 92 -5.35 -7.22 -4.49
N VAL A 93 -5.63 -7.24 -3.18
CA VAL A 93 -4.61 -7.41 -2.15
C VAL A 93 -4.85 -8.71 -1.41
N CYS A 94 -3.94 -9.67 -1.59
CA CYS A 94 -3.96 -10.95 -0.89
C CYS A 94 -2.96 -10.94 0.26
N LEU A 95 -3.38 -11.40 1.44
CA LEU A 95 -2.58 -11.44 2.64
C LEU A 95 -2.50 -12.89 3.15
N TYR A 96 -1.29 -13.34 3.51
CA TYR A 96 -0.96 -14.68 3.98
C TYR A 96 -0.11 -14.65 5.25
#